data_AF-A0A928NS62-F1
#
_entry.id   AF-A0A928NS62-F1
#
_cell.length_a   1.000
_cell.length_b   1.000
_cell.length_c   1.000
_cell.angle_alpha   90.00
_cell.angle_beta   90.00
_cell.angle_gamma   90.00
#
_symmetry.space_group_name_H-M   'P 1'
#
loop_
_entity.id
_entity.type
_entity.pdbx_description
1 polymer ?
#
loop_
_entity_poly.entity_id
_entity_poly.type
_entity_poly.pdbx_seq_one_letter_code
_entity_poly.pdbx_strand_id
1 'polypeptide(L)'
;MKKIILVFTLIFSLSFFVGCQGEDYSIPTSSIMNRLVFSSTGEITQTISFNVDSDYIKSISKKGEDVVFVNNLVKQVDLLRQKFLLSFALVYLDNPIENLKIGQGVKLTLTSYKTEFDVVSFDMIFASNYSFQYYHNVLTNDDIQPSAPFLIKKHSSTSAFPFSVKNASGEIVAEDYKNIYLSASKGLSFKDKLEEEYSPSFVYNYCTFSNKIKSDADFVFSDSEGLYNHVWIKDDISLQNSTLTIYYYQINKGNWLMLALVCPCVCLGGYCLFKWIKNKN
;
A
#
# COMPACT_ATOMS: atom_id res chain seq x y z
N MET A 1 21.85 -13.47 -45.19
CA MET A 1 20.55 -13.14 -44.55
C MET A 1 20.35 -13.76 -43.17
N LYS A 2 20.58 -15.06 -42.92
CA LYS A 2 20.35 -15.69 -41.59
C LYS A 2 21.11 -15.06 -40.41
N LYS A 3 22.34 -14.60 -40.63
CA LYS A 3 23.17 -13.94 -39.60
C LYS A 3 22.70 -12.53 -39.23
N ILE A 4 22.07 -11.81 -40.17
CA ILE A 4 21.59 -10.44 -39.96
C ILE A 4 20.33 -10.44 -39.08
N ILE A 5 19.42 -11.40 -39.31
CA ILE A 5 18.20 -11.55 -38.50
C ILE A 5 18.56 -11.83 -37.03
N LEU A 6 19.53 -12.71 -36.78
CA LEU A 6 19.96 -13.08 -35.43
C LEU A 6 20.57 -11.90 -34.67
N VAL A 7 21.37 -11.06 -35.35
CA VAL A 7 21.93 -9.82 -34.79
C VAL A 7 20.84 -8.81 -34.48
N PHE A 8 19.84 -8.63 -35.36
CA PHE A 8 18.70 -7.77 -35.07
C PHE A 8 17.88 -8.28 -33.87
N THR A 9 17.72 -9.60 -33.72
CA THR A 9 16.99 -10.18 -32.57
C THR A 9 17.75 -9.96 -31.25
N LEU A 10 19.07 -10.09 -31.29
CA LEU A 10 19.96 -9.86 -30.13
C LEU A 10 19.98 -8.38 -29.72
N ILE A 11 20.10 -7.46 -30.69
CA ILE A 11 20.05 -6.02 -30.43
C ILE A 11 18.67 -5.65 -29.86
N PHE A 12 17.58 -6.14 -30.46
CA PHE A 12 16.22 -5.89 -29.95
C PHE A 12 16.06 -6.43 -28.52
N SER A 13 16.64 -7.59 -28.18
CA SER A 13 16.57 -8.15 -26.82
C SER A 13 17.41 -7.38 -25.80
N LEU A 14 18.51 -6.76 -26.21
CA LEU A 14 19.38 -5.95 -25.35
C LEU A 14 18.84 -4.53 -25.14
N SER A 15 18.09 -3.98 -26.10
CA SER A 15 17.46 -2.65 -25.99
C SER A 15 16.37 -2.55 -24.94
N PHE A 16 15.80 -3.68 -24.48
CA PHE A 16 14.80 -3.72 -23.40
C PHE A 16 15.40 -3.86 -21.99
N PHE A 17 16.74 -3.88 -21.87
CA PHE A 17 17.46 -3.89 -20.58
C PHE A 17 17.95 -2.50 -20.16
N VAL A 18 17.28 -1.42 -20.56
CA VAL A 18 17.47 -0.12 -19.90
C VAL A 18 16.80 -0.23 -18.54
N GLY A 19 17.59 -0.64 -17.54
CA GLY A 19 17.18 -0.61 -16.15
C GLY A 19 16.70 0.78 -15.81
N CYS A 20 15.42 0.89 -15.42
CA CYS A 20 14.93 2.08 -14.76
C CYS A 20 15.84 2.32 -13.55
N GLN A 21 16.66 3.37 -13.61
CA GLN A 21 17.29 3.92 -12.43
C GLN A 21 16.14 4.27 -11.48
N GLY A 22 16.08 3.59 -10.33
CA GLY A 22 15.12 3.95 -9.30
C GLY A 22 15.47 5.35 -8.83
N GLU A 23 14.52 6.29 -8.94
CA GLU A 23 14.66 7.55 -8.22
C GLU A 23 14.66 7.22 -6.72
N ASP A 24 15.54 7.88 -5.96
CA ASP A 24 15.54 7.78 -4.50
C ASP A 24 14.30 8.51 -3.97
N TYR A 25 13.21 7.76 -3.80
CA TYR A 25 11.98 8.28 -3.23
C TYR A 25 12.07 8.27 -1.69
N SER A 26 11.91 9.44 -1.07
CA SER A 26 11.87 9.61 0.38
C SER A 26 10.46 9.94 0.86
N ILE A 27 10.02 9.32 1.94
CA ILE A 27 8.79 9.72 2.65
C ILE A 27 9.04 11.10 3.28
N PRO A 28 8.11 12.08 3.13
CA PRO A 28 8.22 13.39 3.77
C PRO A 28 8.41 13.30 5.29
N THR A 29 9.23 14.22 5.83
CA THR A 29 9.54 14.26 7.28
C THR A 29 8.32 14.61 8.11
N SER A 30 7.45 15.51 7.64
CA SER A 30 6.14 15.76 8.26
C SER A 30 5.10 14.84 7.62
N SER A 31 4.93 13.64 8.18
CA SER A 31 3.98 12.66 7.64
C SER A 31 3.20 11.87 8.69
N ILE A 32 1.98 11.52 8.29
CA ILE A 32 1.10 10.60 9.00
C ILE A 32 0.89 9.40 8.09
N MET A 33 1.32 8.22 8.54
CA MET A 33 1.35 7.02 7.73
C MET A 33 0.45 5.91 8.27
N ASN A 34 -0.27 5.26 7.37
CA ASN A 34 -0.93 3.99 7.57
C ASN A 34 -0.25 2.94 6.68
N ARG A 35 0.42 1.97 7.29
CA ARG A 35 1.12 0.89 6.59
C ARG A 35 0.39 -0.42 6.82
N LEU A 36 0.06 -1.13 5.74
CA LEU A 36 -0.61 -2.44 5.78
C LEU A 36 0.29 -3.51 5.17
N VAL A 37 0.71 -4.48 5.99
CA VAL A 37 1.65 -5.54 5.61
C VAL A 37 0.97 -6.89 5.64
N PHE A 38 1.03 -7.62 4.52
CA PHE A 38 0.60 -9.01 4.44
C PHE A 38 1.82 -9.92 4.61
N SER A 39 1.92 -10.60 5.76
CA SER A 39 3.02 -11.53 6.02
C SER A 39 2.89 -12.82 5.18
N SER A 40 3.99 -13.52 4.95
CA SER A 40 4.00 -14.82 4.26
C SER A 40 3.34 -15.92 5.09
N THR A 41 3.26 -15.72 6.41
CA THR A 41 2.61 -16.61 7.37
C THR A 41 1.08 -16.44 7.43
N GLY A 42 0.53 -15.44 6.73
CA GLY A 42 -0.90 -15.14 6.70
C GLY A 42 -1.36 -14.11 7.74
N GLU A 43 -0.50 -13.74 8.68
CA GLU A 43 -0.70 -12.59 9.58
C GLU A 43 -0.73 -11.28 8.77
N ILE A 44 -1.58 -10.33 9.17
CA ILE A 44 -1.65 -8.99 8.60
C ILE A 44 -1.33 -7.98 9.69
N THR A 45 -0.39 -7.08 9.44
CA THR A 45 -0.04 -5.99 10.35
C THR A 45 -0.47 -4.67 9.75
N GLN A 46 -1.26 -3.90 10.49
CA GLN A 46 -1.56 -2.51 10.16
C GLN A 46 -0.91 -1.59 11.19
N THR A 47 0.00 -0.74 10.74
CA THR A 47 0.71 0.24 11.57
C THR A 47 0.18 1.63 11.30
N ILE A 48 -0.18 2.34 12.37
CA ILE A 48 -0.45 3.78 12.32
C ILE A 48 0.74 4.49 12.96
N SER A 49 1.35 5.43 12.22
CA SER A 49 2.55 6.15 12.68
C SER A 49 2.46 7.63 12.37
N PHE A 50 2.93 8.44 13.32
CA PHE A 50 3.05 9.88 13.24
C PHE A 50 4.54 10.21 13.29
N ASN A 51 5.09 10.80 12.24
CA ASN A 51 6.44 11.34 12.31
C ASN A 51 6.45 12.55 13.25
N VAL A 52 7.43 12.59 14.15
CA VAL A 52 7.56 13.68 15.13
C VAL A 52 8.13 14.94 14.47
N ASP A 53 8.96 14.80 13.45
CA ASP A 53 9.81 15.87 12.90
C ASP A 53 10.62 16.56 14.00
N SER A 54 11.37 15.75 14.76
CA SER A 54 12.12 16.18 15.94
C SER A 54 13.06 17.35 15.66
N ASP A 55 13.64 17.42 14.46
CA ASP A 55 14.54 18.51 14.08
C ASP A 55 13.78 19.84 13.96
N TYR A 56 12.62 19.83 13.29
CA TYR A 56 11.74 20.99 13.22
C TYR A 56 11.20 21.38 14.61
N ILE A 57 10.68 20.42 15.38
CA ILE A 57 10.14 20.67 16.72
C ILE A 57 11.21 21.26 17.64
N LYS A 58 12.45 20.76 17.62
CA LYS A 58 13.56 21.35 18.40
C LYS A 58 13.91 22.76 17.96
N SER A 59 13.77 23.08 16.67
CA SER A 59 14.07 24.41 16.14
C SER A 59 13.09 25.50 16.60
N ILE A 60 11.84 25.11 16.91
CA ILE A 60 10.77 26.05 17.30
C ILE A 60 10.45 26.01 18.79
N SER A 61 10.90 24.99 19.52
CA SER A 61 10.56 24.77 20.93
C SER A 61 11.60 25.33 21.90
N LYS A 62 11.17 25.60 23.14
CA LYS A 62 12.10 25.88 24.24
C LYS A 62 12.72 24.57 24.73
N LYS A 63 13.89 24.67 25.36
CA LYS A 63 14.63 23.52 25.91
C LYS A 63 13.72 22.61 26.75
N GLY A 64 13.57 21.36 26.33
CA GLY A 64 12.80 20.32 27.02
C GLY A 64 11.31 20.27 26.65
N GLU A 65 10.77 21.25 25.94
CA GLU A 65 9.39 21.19 25.45
C GLU A 65 9.22 20.15 24.33
N ASP A 66 10.27 19.86 23.56
CA ASP A 66 10.33 18.79 22.57
C ASP A 66 10.03 17.41 23.19
N VAL A 67 10.63 17.13 24.35
CA VAL A 67 10.38 15.89 25.10
C VAL A 67 8.95 15.85 25.64
N VAL A 68 8.43 16.99 26.11
CA VAL A 68 7.02 17.09 26.58
C VAL A 68 6.06 16.86 25.41
N PHE A 69 6.35 17.42 24.23
CA PHE A 69 5.57 17.23 23.01
C PHE A 69 5.50 15.76 22.61
N VAL A 70 6.64 15.06 22.53
CA VAL A 70 6.68 13.63 22.19
C VAL A 70 5.84 12.81 23.19
N ASN A 71 5.97 13.07 24.48
CA ASN A 71 5.18 12.39 25.50
C ASN A 71 3.67 12.68 25.38
N ASN A 72 3.30 13.91 25.03
CA ASN A 72 1.91 14.26 24.76
C ASN A 72 1.40 13.57 23.49
N LEU A 73 2.22 13.49 22.43
CA LEU A 73 1.87 12.81 21.19
C LEU A 73 1.64 11.32 21.44
N VAL A 74 2.50 10.65 22.22
CA VAL A 74 2.29 9.26 22.65
C VAL A 74 0.93 9.08 23.33
N LYS A 75 0.53 10.01 24.22
CA LYS A 75 -0.79 9.95 24.87
C LYS A 75 -1.93 10.15 23.88
N GLN A 76 -1.84 11.13 22.97
CA GLN A 76 -2.89 11.40 21.99
C GLN A 76 -3.05 10.22 21.00
N VAL A 77 -1.94 9.62 20.57
CA VAL A 77 -1.95 8.44 19.71
C VAL A 77 -2.45 7.19 20.46
N ASP A 78 -2.20 7.06 21.76
CA ASP A 78 -2.84 5.99 22.56
C ASP A 78 -4.36 6.17 22.67
N LEU A 79 -4.89 7.39 22.74
CA LEU A 79 -6.33 7.61 22.66
C LEU A 79 -6.91 7.12 21.32
N LEU A 80 -6.20 7.34 20.20
CA LEU A 80 -6.57 6.78 18.91
C LEU A 80 -6.54 5.25 18.92
N ARG A 81 -5.48 4.64 19.47
CA ARG A 81 -5.37 3.19 19.65
C ARG A 81 -6.54 2.62 20.46
N GLN A 82 -6.95 3.31 21.52
CA GLN A 82 -8.11 2.92 22.34
C GLN A 82 -9.42 2.98 21.56
N LYS A 83 -9.59 3.95 20.65
CA LYS A 83 -10.75 3.99 19.74
C LYS A 83 -10.81 2.75 18.85
N PHE A 84 -9.68 2.32 18.25
CA PHE A 84 -9.62 1.07 17.49
C PHE A 84 -9.96 -0.15 18.33
N LEU A 85 -9.40 -0.25 19.54
CA LEU A 85 -9.70 -1.34 20.47
C LEU A 85 -11.20 -1.41 20.79
N LEU A 86 -11.83 -0.26 21.06
CA LEU A 86 -13.26 -0.19 21.32
C LEU A 86 -14.08 -0.61 20.09
N SER A 87 -13.72 -0.12 18.90
CA SER A 87 -14.38 -0.51 17.65
C SER A 87 -14.32 -2.03 17.42
N PHE A 88 -13.15 -2.65 17.61
CA PHE A 88 -13.02 -4.10 17.51
C PHE A 88 -13.80 -4.84 18.59
N ALA A 89 -13.86 -4.30 19.81
CA ALA A 89 -14.66 -4.90 20.88
C ALA A 89 -16.15 -4.89 20.52
N LEU A 90 -16.65 -3.82 19.92
CA LEU A 90 -18.03 -3.73 19.44
C LEU A 90 -18.32 -4.75 18.32
N VAL A 91 -17.43 -4.89 17.33
CA VAL A 91 -17.57 -5.91 16.27
C VAL A 91 -17.61 -7.32 16.87
N TYR A 92 -16.73 -7.61 17.83
CA TYR A 92 -16.73 -8.91 18.50
C TYR A 92 -18.01 -9.17 19.31
N LEU A 93 -18.50 -8.17 20.03
CA LEU A 93 -19.72 -8.31 20.83
C LEU A 93 -20.98 -8.50 19.97
N ASP A 94 -21.01 -7.93 18.78
CA ASP A 94 -22.13 -8.08 17.84
C ASP A 94 -22.21 -9.50 17.26
N ASN A 95 -21.08 -10.15 16.98
CA ASN A 95 -21.02 -11.51 16.43
C ASN A 95 -19.83 -12.31 17.00
N PRO A 96 -19.89 -12.81 18.24
CA PRO A 96 -18.73 -13.38 18.91
C PRO A 96 -18.29 -14.72 18.31
N ILE A 97 -17.02 -14.80 17.91
CA ILE A 97 -16.38 -16.03 17.45
C ILE A 97 -15.12 -16.26 18.30
N GLU A 98 -15.08 -17.35 19.08
CA GLU A 98 -14.09 -17.55 20.15
C GLU A 98 -12.62 -17.41 19.70
N ASN A 99 -12.25 -18.00 18.55
CA ASN A 99 -10.88 -17.91 18.01
C ASN A 99 -10.54 -16.53 17.42
N LEU A 100 -11.53 -15.64 17.28
CA LEU A 100 -11.35 -14.26 16.84
C LEU A 100 -11.41 -13.27 18.00
N LYS A 101 -11.44 -13.72 19.25
CA LYS A 101 -11.42 -12.83 20.42
C LYS A 101 -10.21 -11.88 20.39
N ILE A 102 -10.39 -10.67 20.91
CA ILE A 102 -9.29 -9.70 21.09
C ILE A 102 -8.20 -10.33 21.97
N GLY A 103 -6.95 -10.22 21.52
CA GLY A 103 -5.78 -10.90 22.08
C GLY A 103 -5.45 -12.22 21.40
N GLN A 104 -6.36 -12.79 20.61
CA GLN A 104 -6.15 -13.98 19.78
C GLN A 104 -6.27 -13.64 18.28
N GLY A 105 -7.44 -13.14 17.85
CA GLY A 105 -7.70 -12.79 16.44
C GLY A 105 -7.06 -11.46 16.03
N VAL A 106 -7.09 -10.48 16.93
CA VAL A 106 -6.41 -9.19 16.77
C VAL A 106 -5.69 -8.79 18.06
N LYS A 107 -4.48 -8.25 17.93
CA LYS A 107 -3.69 -7.69 19.02
C LYS A 107 -3.28 -6.26 18.67
N LEU A 108 -3.41 -5.35 19.62
CA LEU A 108 -2.88 -3.99 19.49
C LEU A 108 -1.62 -3.87 20.35
N THR A 109 -0.53 -3.39 19.78
CA THR A 109 0.70 -3.10 20.53
C THR A 109 0.54 -1.80 21.33
N LEU A 110 1.43 -1.58 22.30
CA LEU A 110 1.46 -0.32 23.03
C LEU A 110 1.94 0.81 22.12
N THR A 111 1.31 1.97 22.23
CA THR A 111 1.81 3.18 21.58
C THR A 111 3.16 3.56 22.16
N SER A 112 4.16 3.72 21.30
CA SER A 112 5.52 4.05 21.71
C SER A 112 6.20 4.96 20.69
N TYR A 113 7.19 5.71 21.17
CA TYR A 113 8.09 6.50 20.35
C TYR A 113 9.29 5.64 19.93
N LYS A 114 9.47 5.47 18.62
CA LYS A 114 10.58 4.73 18.00
C LYS A 114 11.63 5.76 17.56
N THR A 115 12.63 5.98 18.40
CA THR A 115 13.69 6.99 18.19
C THR A 115 14.47 6.83 16.89
N GLU A 116 14.66 5.60 16.44
CA GLU A 116 15.41 5.24 15.22
C GLU A 116 14.75 5.78 13.94
N PHE A 117 13.42 5.88 13.95
CA PHE A 117 12.62 6.34 12.80
C PHE A 117 11.95 7.69 13.05
N ASP A 118 12.14 8.25 14.25
CA ASP A 118 11.48 9.47 14.71
C ASP A 118 9.94 9.43 14.60
N VAL A 119 9.33 8.30 14.95
CA VAL A 119 7.87 8.10 14.86
C VAL A 119 7.24 7.69 16.17
N VAL A 120 6.05 8.21 16.44
CA VAL A 120 5.13 7.64 17.44
C VAL A 120 4.16 6.71 16.72
N SER A 121 4.10 5.45 17.12
CA SER A 121 3.28 4.45 16.42
C SER A 121 2.69 3.39 17.33
N PHE A 122 1.65 2.72 16.85
CA PHE A 122 1.19 1.42 17.35
C PHE A 122 0.84 0.50 16.16
N ASP A 123 0.82 -0.79 16.42
CA ASP A 123 0.52 -1.83 15.44
C ASP A 123 -0.77 -2.56 15.84
N MET A 124 -1.57 -2.88 14.83
CA MET A 124 -2.71 -3.79 14.90
C MET A 124 -2.33 -5.05 14.14
N ILE A 125 -2.21 -6.15 14.86
CA ILE A 125 -1.72 -7.42 14.35
C ILE A 125 -2.90 -8.38 14.29
N PHE A 126 -3.30 -8.77 13.09
CA PHE A 126 -4.37 -9.71 12.82
C PHE A 126 -3.77 -11.08 12.55
N ALA A 127 -4.18 -12.09 13.32
CA ALA A 127 -3.61 -13.44 13.25
C ALA A 127 -3.79 -14.12 11.88
N SER A 128 -4.74 -13.65 11.07
CA SER A 128 -5.00 -14.15 9.72
C SER A 128 -5.76 -13.14 8.87
N ASN A 129 -5.77 -13.36 7.56
CA ASN A 129 -6.68 -12.64 6.64
C ASN A 129 -8.16 -12.77 7.04
N TYR A 130 -8.57 -13.93 7.58
CA TYR A 130 -9.93 -14.12 8.10
C TYR A 130 -10.22 -13.20 9.29
N SER A 131 -9.25 -13.06 10.22
CA SER A 131 -9.37 -12.14 11.35
C SER A 131 -9.45 -10.68 10.89
N PHE A 132 -8.64 -10.30 9.91
CA PHE A 132 -8.69 -8.95 9.31
C PHE A 132 -10.06 -8.65 8.69
N GLN A 133 -10.60 -9.58 7.89
CA GLN A 133 -11.91 -9.43 7.24
C GLN A 133 -13.05 -9.33 8.25
N TYR A 134 -13.02 -10.16 9.30
CA TYR A 134 -14.00 -10.14 10.38
C TYR A 134 -14.08 -8.77 11.07
N TYR A 135 -12.95 -8.16 11.40
CA TYR A 135 -12.93 -6.86 12.10
C TYR A 135 -13.21 -5.65 11.21
N HIS A 136 -13.10 -5.81 9.89
CA HIS A 136 -13.35 -4.74 8.93
C HIS A 136 -14.67 -4.89 8.18
N ASN A 137 -15.49 -5.89 8.54
CA ASN A 137 -16.79 -6.18 7.91
C ASN A 137 -16.72 -6.16 6.38
N VAL A 138 -15.66 -6.73 5.80
CA VAL A 138 -15.53 -6.81 4.35
C VAL A 138 -16.54 -7.83 3.86
N LEU A 139 -17.76 -7.37 3.53
CA LEU A 139 -18.73 -8.14 2.77
C LEU A 139 -18.07 -8.46 1.42
N THR A 140 -17.59 -9.68 1.26
CA THR A 140 -17.17 -10.20 -0.04
C THR A 140 -18.42 -10.39 -0.90
N ASN A 141 -18.95 -9.31 -1.45
CA ASN A 141 -19.86 -9.36 -2.60
C ASN A 141 -19.01 -9.48 -3.87
N ASP A 142 -18.33 -10.62 -4.02
CA ASP A 142 -17.70 -10.97 -5.30
C ASP A 142 -18.68 -11.82 -6.12
N ASP A 143 -19.83 -11.24 -6.46
CA ASP A 143 -20.54 -11.61 -7.68
C ASP A 143 -19.84 -10.91 -8.85
N ILE A 144 -18.67 -11.42 -9.19
CA ILE A 144 -18.10 -11.19 -10.51
C ILE A 144 -17.97 -12.58 -11.14
N GLN A 145 -18.91 -12.92 -12.00
CA GLN A 145 -18.64 -13.84 -13.11
C GLN A 145 -18.25 -13.00 -14.33
N PRO A 146 -16.95 -12.82 -14.61
CA PRO A 146 -16.57 -12.22 -15.87
C PRO A 146 -16.16 -13.35 -16.82
N SER A 147 -16.78 -13.38 -18.00
CA SER A 147 -16.43 -14.27 -19.12
C SER A 147 -14.92 -14.48 -19.25
N ALA A 148 -14.50 -15.72 -19.49
CA ALA A 148 -13.09 -16.07 -19.59
C ALA A 148 -12.44 -15.34 -20.79
N PRO A 149 -11.46 -14.44 -20.57
CA PRO A 149 -10.81 -13.75 -21.67
C PRO A 149 -9.80 -14.65 -22.38
N PHE A 150 -9.57 -14.35 -23.67
CA PHE A 150 -8.80 -15.19 -24.58
C PHE A 150 -7.30 -15.28 -24.25
N LEU A 151 -6.64 -14.26 -23.68
CA LEU A 151 -5.18 -14.30 -23.43
C LEU A 151 -4.73 -13.70 -22.09
N ILE A 152 -5.16 -12.48 -21.79
CA ILE A 152 -4.83 -11.78 -20.54
C ILE A 152 -6.09 -11.09 -20.03
N LYS A 153 -6.37 -11.21 -18.73
CA LYS A 153 -7.37 -10.43 -18.00
C LYS A 153 -6.67 -9.43 -17.11
N LYS A 154 -7.06 -8.16 -17.15
CA LYS A 154 -6.73 -7.21 -16.09
C LYS A 154 -7.86 -7.25 -15.08
N HIS A 155 -7.52 -7.49 -13.82
CA HIS A 155 -8.41 -7.28 -12.68
C HIS A 155 -7.94 -6.02 -11.97
N SER A 156 -8.84 -5.07 -11.73
CA SER A 156 -8.54 -3.82 -11.03
C SER A 156 -9.53 -3.60 -9.91
N SER A 157 -9.02 -3.17 -8.76
CA SER A 157 -9.81 -2.69 -7.63
C SER A 157 -9.37 -1.26 -7.32
N THR A 158 -10.33 -0.37 -7.26
CA THR A 158 -10.13 1.04 -6.89
C THR A 158 -10.89 1.30 -5.61
N SER A 159 -10.23 1.88 -4.63
CA SER A 159 -10.84 2.29 -3.36
C SER A 159 -10.54 3.76 -3.07
N ALA A 160 -11.29 4.34 -2.14
CA ALA A 160 -10.91 5.61 -1.54
C ALA A 160 -9.55 5.48 -0.85
N PHE A 161 -8.78 6.56 -0.86
CA PHE A 161 -7.57 6.67 -0.06
C PHE A 161 -7.96 6.68 1.43
N PRO A 162 -7.29 5.92 2.32
CA PRO A 162 -7.79 5.72 3.69
C PRO A 162 -8.02 7.01 4.48
N PHE A 163 -7.16 8.02 4.28
CA PHE A 163 -7.29 9.30 4.97
C PHE A 163 -8.37 10.22 4.37
N SER A 164 -8.82 9.96 3.13
CA SER A 164 -9.86 10.76 2.46
C SER A 164 -11.28 10.31 2.78
N VAL A 165 -11.44 9.20 3.49
CA VAL A 165 -12.75 8.69 3.91
C VAL A 165 -13.36 9.63 4.95
N LYS A 166 -14.67 9.83 4.88
CA LYS A 166 -15.40 10.62 5.87
C LYS A 166 -15.75 9.76 7.10
N ASN A 167 -15.53 10.31 8.29
CA ASN A 167 -15.98 9.75 9.55
C ASN A 167 -17.49 9.95 9.75
N ALA A 168 -18.04 9.45 10.86
CA ALA A 168 -19.47 9.58 11.18
C ALA A 168 -19.95 11.04 11.35
N SER A 169 -19.03 11.96 11.65
CA SER A 169 -19.28 13.41 11.77
C SER A 169 -19.26 14.12 10.41
N GLY A 170 -18.87 13.43 9.33
CA GLY A 170 -18.75 13.98 7.98
C GLY A 170 -17.39 14.64 7.67
N GLU A 171 -16.47 14.69 8.63
CA GLU A 171 -15.09 15.15 8.48
C GLU A 171 -14.22 14.04 7.89
N ILE A 172 -13.19 14.40 7.14
CA ILE A 172 -12.25 13.41 6.60
C ILE A 172 -11.34 12.89 7.71
N VAL A 173 -10.99 11.60 7.66
CA VAL A 173 -10.12 10.95 8.65
C VAL A 173 -8.76 11.64 8.78
N ALA A 174 -8.23 12.23 7.70
CA ALA A 174 -7.04 13.07 7.72
C ALA A 174 -7.09 14.17 8.80
N GLU A 175 -8.22 14.86 8.93
CA GLU A 175 -8.39 15.99 9.85
C GLU A 175 -8.34 15.52 11.30
N ASP A 176 -8.99 14.39 11.63
CA ASP A 176 -8.90 13.76 12.95
C ASP A 176 -7.44 13.47 13.34
N TYR A 177 -6.65 12.96 12.40
CA TYR A 177 -5.26 12.57 12.63
C TYR A 177 -4.35 13.80 12.74
N LYS A 178 -4.57 14.82 11.90
CA LYS A 178 -3.89 16.11 12.02
C LYS A 178 -4.15 16.73 13.40
N ASN A 179 -5.39 16.72 13.86
CA ASN A 179 -5.78 17.26 15.17
C ASN A 179 -5.19 16.49 16.36
N ILE A 180 -4.97 15.18 16.23
CA ILE A 180 -4.23 14.39 17.23
C ILE A 180 -2.81 14.94 17.40
N TYR A 181 -2.11 15.21 16.30
CA TYR A 181 -0.76 15.75 16.32
C TYR A 181 -0.72 17.17 16.91
N LEU A 182 -1.60 18.06 16.42
CA LEU A 182 -1.70 19.44 16.94
C LEU A 182 -2.07 19.49 18.42
N SER A 183 -2.95 18.59 18.88
CA SER A 183 -3.34 18.49 20.29
C SER A 183 -2.17 18.16 21.22
N ALA A 184 -1.11 17.52 20.71
CA ALA A 184 0.09 17.24 21.51
C ALA A 184 0.88 18.51 21.88
N SER A 185 0.73 19.59 21.10
CA SER A 185 1.38 20.89 21.34
C SER A 185 0.63 21.78 22.32
N LYS A 186 -0.57 21.38 22.77
CA LYS A 186 -1.42 22.20 23.63
C LYS A 186 -0.70 22.60 24.93
N GLY A 187 -0.58 23.91 25.16
CA GLY A 187 0.08 24.47 26.35
C GLY A 187 1.61 24.60 26.23
N LEU A 188 2.19 24.24 25.09
CA LEU A 188 3.61 24.46 24.80
C LEU A 188 3.83 25.81 24.12
N SER A 189 5.02 26.37 24.25
CA SER A 189 5.28 27.75 23.78
C SER A 189 5.24 27.93 22.26
N PHE A 190 5.32 26.84 21.50
CA PHE A 190 5.33 26.83 20.03
C PHE A 190 4.01 26.38 19.41
N LYS A 191 2.96 26.17 20.22
CA LYS A 191 1.63 25.69 19.78
C LYS A 191 1.10 26.48 18.58
N ASP A 192 1.02 27.80 18.71
CA ASP A 192 0.36 28.64 17.70
C ASP A 192 1.14 28.63 16.37
N LYS A 193 2.48 28.63 16.45
CA LYS A 193 3.34 28.48 15.27
C LYS A 193 3.13 27.13 14.58
N LEU A 194 3.03 26.06 15.35
CA LEU A 194 2.78 24.72 14.79
C LEU A 194 1.40 24.64 14.13
N GLU A 195 0.36 25.21 14.75
CA GLU A 195 -1.00 25.23 14.16
C GLU A 195 -1.05 26.02 12.84
N GLU A 196 -0.23 27.06 12.68
CA GLU A 196 -0.13 27.85 11.45
C GLU A 196 0.67 27.15 10.34
N GLU A 197 1.75 26.46 10.69
CA GLU A 197 2.72 25.92 9.72
C GLU A 197 2.53 24.42 9.40
N TYR A 198 1.83 23.66 10.25
CA TYR A 198 1.75 22.21 10.12
C TYR A 198 0.82 21.76 8.99
N SER A 199 1.43 21.27 7.91
CA SER A 199 0.76 20.66 6.76
C SER A 199 1.37 19.27 6.49
N PRO A 200 0.89 18.21 7.15
CA PRO A 200 1.45 16.87 6.97
C PRO A 200 1.09 16.30 5.60
N SER A 201 1.98 15.45 5.08
CA SER A 201 1.62 14.52 4.01
C SER A 201 1.02 13.25 4.60
N PHE A 202 -0.04 12.74 3.99
CA PHE A 202 -0.70 11.50 4.37
C PHE A 202 -0.19 10.37 3.49
N VAL A 203 0.28 9.29 4.12
CA VAL A 203 1.00 8.21 3.44
C VAL A 203 0.26 6.90 3.65
N TYR A 204 -0.07 6.22 2.56
CA TYR A 204 -0.55 4.83 2.62
C TYR A 204 0.48 3.91 1.99
N ASN A 205 0.99 2.95 2.75
CA ASN A 205 1.93 1.95 2.26
C ASN A 205 1.29 0.56 2.32
N TYR A 206 1.02 -0.03 1.16
CA TYR A 206 0.52 -1.39 1.02
C TYR A 206 1.67 -2.34 0.67
N CYS A 207 1.96 -3.29 1.56
CA CYS A 207 3.09 -4.22 1.43
C CYS A 207 2.59 -5.65 1.19
N THR A 208 3.09 -6.29 0.13
CA THR A 208 2.69 -7.65 -0.28
C THR A 208 3.89 -8.45 -0.79
N PHE A 209 3.89 -9.77 -0.62
CA PHE A 209 4.88 -10.65 -1.26
C PHE A 209 4.67 -10.84 -2.77
N SER A 210 3.54 -10.37 -3.31
CA SER A 210 3.17 -10.62 -4.71
C SER A 210 3.73 -9.57 -5.65
N ASN A 211 4.78 -9.93 -6.40
CA ASN A 211 5.32 -9.11 -7.49
C ASN A 211 4.37 -8.92 -8.70
N LYS A 212 3.26 -9.66 -8.71
CA LYS A 212 2.23 -9.61 -9.77
C LYS A 212 1.25 -8.47 -9.56
N ILE A 213 1.20 -7.93 -8.36
CA ILE A 213 0.39 -6.77 -8.03
C ILE A 213 1.08 -5.52 -8.60
N LYS A 214 0.29 -4.67 -9.23
CA LYS A 214 0.66 -3.36 -9.76
C LYS A 214 -0.31 -2.32 -9.22
N SER A 215 0.09 -1.06 -9.24
CA SER A 215 -0.72 0.02 -8.72
C SER A 215 -0.50 1.34 -9.45
N ASP A 216 -1.30 2.34 -9.12
CA ASP A 216 -1.09 3.76 -9.40
C ASP A 216 -0.37 4.48 -8.23
N ALA A 217 0.41 3.73 -7.44
CA ALA A 217 1.20 4.28 -6.35
C ALA A 217 2.24 5.28 -6.87
N ASP A 218 2.54 6.29 -6.05
CA ASP A 218 3.55 7.31 -6.36
C ASP A 218 4.94 6.66 -6.50
N PHE A 219 5.21 5.60 -5.72
CA PHE A 219 6.36 4.73 -5.96
C PHE A 219 6.15 3.29 -5.50
N VAL A 220 6.91 2.38 -6.12
CA VAL A 220 6.87 0.93 -5.84
C VAL A 220 8.30 0.40 -5.70
N PHE A 221 8.61 -0.28 -4.61
CA PHE A 221 9.93 -0.86 -4.35
C PHE A 221 9.84 -2.19 -3.61
N SER A 222 10.93 -2.97 -3.64
CA SER A 222 11.07 -4.18 -2.81
C SER A 222 11.97 -3.85 -1.63
N ASP A 223 11.57 -4.21 -0.41
CA ASP A 223 12.42 -4.07 0.77
C ASP A 223 13.35 -5.28 0.95
N SER A 224 14.18 -5.22 2.00
CA SER A 224 15.16 -6.27 2.33
C SER A 224 14.52 -7.60 2.74
N GLU A 225 13.24 -7.60 3.10
CA GLU A 225 12.48 -8.80 3.45
C GLU A 225 11.77 -9.40 2.21
N GLY A 226 11.93 -8.77 1.04
CA GLY A 226 11.32 -9.20 -0.22
C GLY A 226 9.84 -8.81 -0.35
N LEU A 227 9.37 -7.87 0.47
CA LEU A 227 8.02 -7.31 0.33
C LEU A 227 8.01 -6.21 -0.72
N TYR A 228 7.05 -6.30 -1.62
CA TYR A 228 6.71 -5.23 -2.57
C TYR A 228 5.86 -4.20 -1.86
N ASN A 229 6.40 -3.00 -1.73
CA ASN A 229 5.78 -1.83 -1.12
C ASN A 229 5.18 -0.97 -2.23
N HIS A 230 3.89 -0.64 -2.09
CA HIS A 230 3.17 0.29 -2.95
C HIS A 230 2.81 1.50 -2.10
N VAL A 231 3.40 2.67 -2.38
CA VAL A 231 3.27 3.85 -1.53
C VAL A 231 2.53 4.97 -2.26
N TRP A 232 1.44 5.43 -1.66
CA TRP A 232 0.71 6.61 -2.07
C TRP A 232 0.94 7.73 -1.07
N ILE A 233 1.26 8.92 -1.57
CA ILE A 233 1.46 10.14 -0.79
C ILE A 233 0.47 11.18 -1.29
N LYS A 234 -0.27 11.78 -0.36
CA LYS A 234 -1.21 12.86 -0.65
C LYS A 234 -1.02 13.97 0.37
N ASP A 235 -0.84 15.19 -0.13
CA ASP A 235 -0.81 16.38 0.71
C ASP A 235 -2.24 16.80 1.08
N ASP A 236 -2.36 17.60 2.13
CA ASP A 236 -3.64 18.06 2.72
C ASP A 236 -4.62 18.61 1.67
N ILE A 237 -4.11 19.34 0.69
CA ILE A 237 -4.91 19.97 -0.39
C ILE A 237 -5.42 18.94 -1.41
N SER A 238 -4.64 17.89 -1.67
CA SER A 238 -4.89 16.88 -2.71
C SER A 238 -5.75 15.69 -2.24
N LEU A 239 -6.19 15.74 -0.98
CA LEU A 239 -6.68 14.57 -0.27
C LEU A 239 -8.16 14.28 -0.55
N GLN A 240 -8.98 15.30 -0.83
CA GLN A 240 -10.41 15.13 -1.06
C GLN A 240 -10.69 14.25 -2.29
N ASN A 241 -11.51 13.22 -2.10
CA ASN A 241 -11.88 12.24 -3.13
C ASN A 241 -10.68 11.52 -3.77
N SER A 242 -9.52 11.53 -3.10
CA SER A 242 -8.38 10.77 -3.56
C SER A 242 -8.68 9.27 -3.51
N THR A 243 -8.18 8.56 -4.50
CA THR A 243 -8.36 7.12 -4.65
C THR A 243 -7.00 6.45 -4.79
N LEU A 244 -7.00 5.15 -4.59
CA LEU A 244 -5.89 4.28 -4.93
C LEU A 244 -6.41 3.12 -5.76
N THR A 245 -5.58 2.65 -6.68
CA THR A 245 -5.93 1.54 -7.57
C THR A 245 -4.85 0.48 -7.52
N ILE A 246 -5.28 -0.74 -7.28
CA ILE A 246 -4.45 -1.94 -7.37
C ILE A 246 -4.98 -2.79 -8.52
N TYR A 247 -4.09 -3.38 -9.31
CA TYR A 247 -4.47 -4.27 -10.38
C TYR A 247 -3.48 -5.44 -10.53
N TYR A 248 -3.99 -6.56 -11.01
CA TYR A 248 -3.17 -7.71 -11.40
C TYR A 248 -3.63 -8.25 -12.74
N TYR A 249 -2.69 -8.89 -13.44
CA TYR A 249 -2.96 -9.53 -14.72
C TYR A 249 -3.06 -11.04 -14.54
N GLN A 250 -4.20 -11.61 -14.90
CA GLN A 250 -4.37 -13.05 -15.02
C GLN A 250 -4.04 -13.46 -16.45
N ILE A 251 -3.02 -14.29 -16.62
CA ILE A 251 -2.58 -14.77 -17.93
C ILE A 251 -3.14 -16.18 -18.16
N ASN A 252 -3.82 -16.39 -19.28
CA ASN A 252 -4.26 -17.72 -19.70
C ASN A 252 -3.10 -18.49 -20.33
N LYS A 253 -2.31 -19.16 -19.49
CA LYS A 253 -1.12 -19.92 -19.94
C LYS A 253 -1.44 -20.99 -21.00
N GLY A 254 -2.64 -21.57 -20.97
CA GLY A 254 -3.07 -22.58 -21.95
C GLY A 254 -3.20 -22.00 -23.35
N ASN A 255 -3.84 -20.83 -23.49
CA ASN A 255 -3.96 -20.17 -24.79
C ASN A 255 -2.63 -19.61 -25.29
N TRP A 256 -1.76 -19.15 -24.37
CA TRP A 256 -0.38 -18.79 -24.72
C TRP A 256 0.43 -20.00 -25.24
N LEU A 257 0.29 -21.16 -24.61
CA LEU A 257 0.93 -22.39 -25.07
C LEU A 257 0.36 -22.85 -26.42
N MET A 258 -0.95 -22.76 -26.61
CA MET A 258 -1.59 -23.07 -27.90
C MET A 258 -1.06 -22.17 -29.01
N LEU A 259 -0.96 -20.86 -28.79
CA LEU A 259 -0.34 -19.94 -29.75
C LEU A 259 1.12 -20.30 -30.02
N ALA A 260 1.89 -20.62 -28.98
CA ALA A 260 3.30 -21.02 -29.12
C ALA A 260 3.47 -22.31 -29.93
N LEU A 261 2.50 -23.22 -29.91
CA LEU A 261 2.51 -24.45 -30.71
C LEU A 261 1.98 -24.23 -32.13
N VAL A 262 0.93 -23.43 -32.30
CA VAL A 262 0.28 -23.21 -33.60
C VAL A 262 1.09 -22.28 -34.50
N CYS A 263 1.69 -21.22 -33.96
CA CYS A 263 2.46 -20.26 -34.77
C CYS A 263 3.60 -20.93 -35.57
N PRO A 264 4.46 -21.79 -34.99
CA PRO A 264 5.48 -22.52 -35.75
C PRO A 264 4.88 -23.45 -36.80
N CYS A 265 3.79 -24.16 -36.50
CA CYS A 265 3.12 -25.06 -37.44
C CYS A 265 2.53 -24.31 -38.65
N VAL A 266 1.92 -23.15 -38.42
CA VAL A 266 1.39 -22.29 -39.50
C VAL A 266 2.53 -21.69 -40.33
N CYS A 267 3.61 -21.23 -39.70
CA CYS A 267 4.78 -20.71 -40.41
C CYS A 267 5.49 -21.79 -41.24
N LEU A 268 5.67 -23.00 -40.71
CA LEU A 268 6.25 -24.15 -41.42
C LEU A 268 5.34 -24.61 -42.56
N GLY A 269 4.03 -24.72 -42.32
CA GLY A 269 3.03 -25.03 -43.34
C GLY A 269 3.05 -24.02 -44.47
N GLY A 270 3.04 -22.71 -44.15
CA GLY A 270 3.14 -21.64 -45.13
C GLY A 270 4.44 -21.66 -45.94
N TYR A 271 5.58 -21.94 -45.29
CA TYR A 271 6.86 -22.10 -45.98
C TYR A 271 6.87 -23.29 -46.94
N CYS A 272 6.33 -24.44 -46.52
CA CYS A 272 6.18 -25.62 -47.35
C CYS A 272 5.28 -25.35 -48.57
N LEU A 273 4.16 -24.65 -48.35
CA LEU A 273 3.20 -24.30 -49.40
C LEU A 273 3.80 -23.30 -50.41
N PHE A 274 4.52 -22.28 -49.92
CA PHE A 274 5.26 -21.34 -50.76
C PHE A 274 6.32 -22.03 -51.61
N LYS A 275 7.10 -22.95 -51.03
CA LYS A 275 8.08 -23.76 -51.77
C LYS A 275 7.40 -24.61 -52.85
N TRP A 276 6.26 -25.21 -52.55
CA TRP A 276 5.52 -26.04 -53.50
C TRP A 276 4.98 -25.21 -54.67
N ILE A 277 4.40 -24.03 -54.41
CA ILE A 277 3.93 -23.12 -55.46
C ILE A 277 5.10 -22.66 -56.33
N LYS A 278 6.23 -22.28 -55.73
CA LYS A 278 7.42 -21.84 -56.46
C LYS A 278 8.03 -22.93 -57.34
N ASN A 279 7.93 -24.21 -56.97
CA ASN A 279 8.44 -25.32 -57.78
C ASN A 279 7.49 -25.69 -58.94
N LYS A 280 6.26 -25.17 -58.96
CA LYS A 280 5.28 -25.41 -60.02
C LYS A 280 5.26 -24.34 -61.11
N ASN A 281 5.84 -23.16 -60.84
CA ASN A 281 6.02 -22.07 -61.79
C ASN A 281 7.48 -22.00 -62.24
#